data_AF-A0AA95F9X0-F1
#
_entry.id   AF-A0AA95F9X0-F1
#
_cell.length_a   1.000
_cell.length_b   1.000
_cell.length_c   1.000
_cell.angle_alpha   90.00
_cell.angle_beta   90.00
_cell.angle_gamma   90.00
#
_symmetry.space_group_name_H-M   'P 1'
#
loop_
_entity.id
_entity.type
_entity.pdbx_description
1 polymer ?
#
loop_
_entity_poly.entity_id
_entity_poly.type
_entity_poly.pdbx_seq_one_letter_code
_entity_poly.pdbx_strand_id
1 'polypeptide(L)'
;MIWEIDDHAPEIEGLDANGRPDPAYAESLGLKPAGRGARVGAALLEWLLAVLIALPALIAVTPVLVGMVSEGLDIEAFFDRADLVWLIVAAAVSQGLMTAYVIVQLVLHGRKGVTLGKAVCGIRSVNVRTLERPGFWRGAVVRYLVALASLLIPLIGPLLVIALSPLFDIEKRGRGWLDLTAGTWFVDVRGGLNPYDQKRMRIARKRVKTPEHAEKASLPSLATPIDRDAPAEYVPSARLSGGVIGAHRAGATPAPAATEAPAARPVVSSVPPSLATGAAVPAVSSFAPPAAPAPVPPSAPGGAPAPAASFAPPIVQEPLAPAPVPAPAAAAPAAPQPAPPAAPAASPGTRALLVLDSGERIEVRGTTLFGRAPGAAAGEGEAQLVRVSDDTRSVSKTHLAVMPARRGVFAVDRASTNGSAIIRDGAETALVAGHPVELQIGDTVRFGDRTLTVEWV
;
A
#
# COMPACT_ATOMS: atom_id res chain seq x y z
N MET A 1 -19.10 -29.79 -14.74
CA MET A 1 -19.11 -28.44 -14.12
C MET A 1 -17.66 -28.06 -13.93
N ILE A 2 -17.20 -27.07 -14.69
CA ILE A 2 -15.80 -26.71 -14.85
C ILE A 2 -15.47 -25.77 -13.69
N TRP A 3 -14.42 -26.07 -12.91
CA TRP A 3 -13.98 -25.24 -11.79
C TRP A 3 -13.29 -23.98 -12.33
N GLU A 4 -13.90 -22.80 -12.14
CA GLU A 4 -13.18 -21.54 -12.24
C GLU A 4 -12.35 -21.36 -10.96
N ILE A 5 -11.04 -21.39 -11.11
CA ILE A 5 -10.08 -21.06 -10.06
C ILE A 5 -9.95 -19.53 -10.10
N ASP A 6 -10.46 -18.84 -9.07
CA ASP A 6 -10.35 -17.39 -8.98
C ASP A 6 -8.93 -17.01 -8.50
N ASP A 7 -7.98 -17.05 -9.44
CA ASP A 7 -6.53 -16.87 -9.24
C ASP A 7 -6.10 -15.41 -9.04
N HIS A 8 -6.99 -14.52 -8.58
CA HIS A 8 -6.72 -13.08 -8.59
C HIS A 8 -5.97 -12.60 -7.34
N ALA A 9 -4.78 -13.16 -7.08
CA ALA A 9 -3.73 -12.36 -6.47
C ALA A 9 -3.49 -11.14 -7.39
N PRO A 10 -3.44 -9.90 -6.87
CA PRO A 10 -3.22 -8.74 -7.71
C PRO A 10 -1.92 -8.94 -8.49
N GLU A 11 -2.03 -9.06 -9.81
CA GLU A 11 -0.89 -9.30 -10.69
C GLU A 11 0.12 -8.18 -10.49
N ILE A 12 1.32 -8.56 -10.03
CA ILE A 12 2.39 -7.59 -9.77
C ILE A 12 2.96 -7.20 -11.13
N GLU A 13 2.54 -6.04 -11.62
CA GLU A 13 3.06 -5.49 -12.87
C GLU A 13 4.59 -5.26 -12.80
N GLY A 14 5.28 -5.46 -13.93
CA GLY A 14 6.72 -5.20 -14.03
C GLY A 14 7.61 -6.30 -13.47
N LEU A 15 7.12 -7.54 -13.45
CA LEU A 15 7.95 -8.72 -13.21
C LEU A 15 8.23 -9.45 -14.54
N ASP A 16 9.42 -10.03 -14.67
CA ASP A 16 9.78 -10.91 -15.77
C ASP A 16 9.13 -12.30 -15.62
N ALA A 17 9.35 -13.18 -16.60
CA ALA A 17 8.83 -14.56 -16.60
C ALA A 17 9.27 -15.39 -15.37
N ASN A 18 10.33 -14.98 -14.68
CA ASN A 18 10.84 -15.64 -13.47
C ASN A 18 10.39 -14.93 -12.18
N GLY A 19 9.49 -13.94 -12.27
CA GLY A 19 9.00 -13.17 -11.13
C GLY A 19 10.00 -12.13 -10.59
N ARG A 20 11.07 -11.82 -11.34
CA ARG A 20 12.07 -10.82 -10.98
C ARG A 20 11.64 -9.43 -11.44
N PRO A 21 11.93 -8.38 -10.67
CA PRO A 21 11.62 -7.01 -11.08
C PRO A 21 12.30 -6.60 -12.38
N ASP A 22 11.52 -6.14 -13.35
CA ASP A 22 12.02 -5.60 -14.61
C ASP A 22 12.44 -4.12 -14.44
N PRO A 23 13.72 -3.76 -14.67
CA PRO A 23 14.16 -2.37 -14.70
C PRO A 23 13.47 -1.54 -15.80
N ALA A 24 13.20 -2.11 -16.97
CA ALA A 24 12.63 -1.37 -18.10
C ALA A 24 11.19 -0.93 -17.81
N TYR A 25 10.39 -1.76 -17.16
CA TYR A 25 9.06 -1.37 -16.69
C TYR A 25 9.10 -0.20 -15.68
N ALA A 26 10.04 -0.19 -14.73
CA ALA A 26 10.16 0.94 -13.80
C ALA A 26 10.54 2.24 -14.53
N GLU A 27 11.42 2.15 -15.53
CA GLU A 27 11.81 3.29 -16.37
C GLU A 27 10.64 3.79 -17.24
N SER A 28 9.81 2.91 -17.79
CA SER A 28 8.63 3.28 -18.59
C SER A 28 7.56 4.00 -17.77
N LEU A 29 7.48 3.73 -16.46
CA LEU A 29 6.66 4.50 -15.52
C LEU A 29 7.24 5.90 -15.23
N GLY A 30 8.49 6.18 -15.61
CA GLY A 30 9.21 7.41 -15.31
C GLY A 30 9.90 7.43 -13.94
N LEU A 31 10.09 6.25 -13.30
CA LEU A 31 10.92 6.14 -12.11
C LEU A 31 12.39 6.20 -12.50
N LYS A 32 13.18 6.99 -11.76
CA LYS A 32 14.63 7.07 -11.97
C LYS A 32 15.37 6.48 -10.79
N PRO A 33 16.41 5.65 -11.01
CA PRO A 33 17.24 5.18 -9.92
C PRO A 33 17.94 6.35 -9.23
N ALA A 34 17.99 6.35 -7.90
CA ALA A 34 18.72 7.36 -7.16
C ALA A 34 20.22 7.30 -7.50
N GLY A 35 20.84 8.45 -7.78
CA GLY A 35 22.27 8.53 -8.07
C GLY A 35 23.15 8.17 -6.87
N ARG A 36 24.38 7.68 -7.12
CA ARG A 36 25.33 7.27 -6.05
C ARG A 36 25.61 8.39 -5.05
N GLY A 37 25.85 9.61 -5.53
CA GLY A 37 26.12 10.78 -4.67
C GLY A 37 24.96 11.10 -3.72
N ALA A 38 23.71 11.05 -4.20
CA ALA A 38 22.55 11.30 -3.36
C ALA A 38 22.37 10.20 -2.29
N ARG A 39 22.68 8.94 -2.61
CA ARG A 39 22.64 7.82 -1.65
C ARG A 39 23.72 7.96 -0.58
N VAL A 40 24.95 8.29 -0.99
CA VAL A 40 26.07 8.52 -0.07
C VAL A 40 25.77 9.74 0.82
N GLY A 41 25.31 10.85 0.25
CA GLY A 41 24.93 12.04 1.02
C GLY A 41 23.82 11.75 2.03
N ALA A 42 22.81 10.96 1.66
CA ALA A 42 21.77 10.54 2.59
C ALA A 42 22.35 9.71 3.75
N ALA A 43 23.24 8.75 3.46
CA ALA A 43 23.89 7.93 4.48
C ALA A 43 24.82 8.73 5.40
N LEU A 44 25.61 9.66 4.84
CA LEU A 44 26.49 10.53 5.61
C LEU A 44 25.71 11.46 6.54
N LEU A 45 24.57 12.00 6.11
CA LEU A 45 23.74 12.85 6.97
C LEU A 45 23.15 12.06 8.14
N GLU A 46 22.72 10.82 7.88
CA GLU A 46 22.22 9.91 8.93
C GLU A 46 23.32 9.55 9.93
N TRP A 47 24.53 9.28 9.43
CA TRP A 47 25.68 8.96 10.27
C TRP A 47 26.13 10.17 11.09
N LEU A 48 26.21 11.34 10.48
CA LEU A 48 26.54 12.60 11.16
C LEU A 48 25.56 12.86 12.31
N LEU A 49 24.25 12.74 12.06
CA LEU A 49 23.25 12.95 13.10
C LEU A 49 23.36 11.91 14.22
N ALA A 50 23.62 10.64 13.88
CA ALA A 50 23.87 9.60 14.87
C ALA A 50 25.11 9.91 15.75
N VAL A 51 26.21 10.35 15.13
CA VAL A 51 27.43 10.77 15.85
C VAL A 51 27.16 11.97 16.75
N LEU A 52 26.41 12.98 16.27
CA LEU A 52 26.05 14.15 17.08
C LEU A 52 25.21 13.76 18.31
N ILE A 53 24.28 12.82 18.17
CA ILE A 53 23.48 12.29 19.28
C ILE A 53 24.37 11.52 20.29
N ALA A 54 25.33 10.75 19.79
CA ALA A 54 26.25 9.97 20.62
C ALA A 54 27.40 10.81 21.22
N LEU A 55 27.62 12.04 20.74
CA LEU A 55 28.78 12.86 21.06
C LEU A 55 28.98 13.09 22.57
N PRO A 56 27.94 13.42 23.37
CA PRO A 56 28.10 13.57 24.82
C PRO A 56 28.66 12.32 25.50
N ALA A 57 28.11 11.13 25.20
CA ALA A 57 28.62 9.88 25.71
C ALA A 57 30.03 9.55 25.21
N LEU A 58 30.31 9.80 23.93
CA LEU A 58 31.65 9.61 23.35
C LEU A 58 32.70 10.47 24.08
N ILE A 59 32.41 11.75 24.35
CA ILE A 59 33.34 12.64 25.05
C ILE A 59 33.52 12.20 26.51
N ALA A 60 32.43 11.87 27.21
CA ALA A 60 32.45 11.57 28.63
C ALA A 60 33.05 10.18 28.93
N VAL A 61 32.64 9.15 28.19
CA VAL A 61 32.90 7.74 28.51
C VAL A 61 34.21 7.24 27.89
N THR A 62 34.60 7.73 26.71
CA THR A 62 35.80 7.21 26.01
C THR A 62 37.09 7.35 26.80
N PRO A 63 37.42 8.51 27.43
CA PRO A 63 38.64 8.64 28.22
C PRO A 63 38.71 7.64 29.38
N VAL A 64 37.56 7.37 30.01
CA VAL A 64 37.44 6.42 31.12
C VAL A 64 37.65 5.00 30.65
N LEU A 65 37.06 4.61 29.51
CA LEU A 65 37.29 3.30 28.90
C LEU A 65 38.74 3.11 28.46
N VAL A 66 39.36 4.14 27.87
CA VAL A 66 40.79 4.09 27.49
C VAL A 66 41.66 3.90 28.73
N GLY A 67 41.39 4.64 29.81
CA GLY A 67 42.06 4.45 31.10
C GLY A 67 41.94 3.02 31.62
N MET A 68 40.72 2.47 31.68
CA MET A 68 40.47 1.09 32.13
C MET A 68 41.21 0.03 31.29
N VAL A 69 41.28 0.23 29.97
CA VAL A 69 42.00 -0.70 29.08
C VAL A 69 43.51 -0.59 29.28
N SER A 70 44.02 0.61 29.58
CA SER A 70 45.45 0.89 29.71
C SER A 70 46.01 0.51 31.07
N GLU A 71 45.24 0.77 32.13
CA GLU A 71 45.68 0.69 33.54
C GLU A 71 45.07 -0.50 34.28
N GLY A 72 44.06 -1.16 33.71
CA GLY A 72 43.30 -2.23 34.33
C GLY A 72 41.96 -1.77 34.89
N LEU A 73 41.08 -2.75 35.14
CA LEU A 73 39.70 -2.49 35.55
C LEU A 73 39.59 -2.56 37.08
N ASP A 74 39.54 -1.40 37.72
CA ASP A 74 39.26 -1.25 39.15
C ASP A 74 37.81 -0.78 39.35
N ILE A 75 36.99 -1.69 39.88
CA ILE A 75 35.55 -1.48 40.05
C ILE A 75 35.29 -0.50 41.19
N GLU A 76 36.03 -0.58 42.30
CA GLU A 76 35.84 0.29 43.46
C GLU A 76 36.20 1.72 43.11
N ALA A 77 37.38 1.92 42.50
CA ALA A 77 37.82 3.23 42.04
C ALA A 77 36.88 3.85 40.98
N PHE A 78 36.23 3.03 40.15
CA PHE A 78 35.24 3.51 39.19
C PHE A 78 33.97 4.07 39.86
N PHE A 79 33.47 3.40 40.90
CA PHE A 79 32.26 3.85 41.61
C PHE A 79 32.52 5.05 42.53
N ASP A 80 33.76 5.27 42.97
CA ASP A 80 34.16 6.42 43.80
C ASP A 80 34.46 7.70 42.98
N ARG A 81 34.29 7.67 41.65
CA ARG A 81 34.55 8.84 40.79
C ARG A 81 33.58 10.00 41.09
N ALA A 82 34.12 11.19 41.33
CA ALA A 82 33.33 12.39 41.60
C ALA A 82 32.41 12.81 40.42
N ASP A 83 32.79 12.47 39.18
CA ASP A 83 32.05 12.74 37.96
C ASP A 83 31.15 11.57 37.50
N LEU A 84 31.02 10.49 38.29
CA LEU A 84 30.24 9.30 37.93
C LEU A 84 28.80 9.62 37.51
N VAL A 85 28.13 10.49 38.25
CA VAL A 85 26.75 10.90 37.93
C VAL A 85 26.67 11.52 36.54
N TRP A 86 27.63 12.38 36.18
CA TRP A 86 27.66 13.04 34.87
C TRP A 86 27.99 12.07 33.74
N LEU A 87 28.84 11.06 33.98
CA LEU A 87 29.06 9.97 33.02
C LEU A 87 27.76 9.22 32.73
N ILE A 88 27.04 8.82 33.79
CA ILE A 88 25.78 8.07 33.68
C ILE A 88 24.76 8.91 32.93
N VAL A 89 24.63 10.20 33.28
CA VAL A 89 23.71 11.12 32.60
C VAL A 89 24.06 11.26 31.12
N ALA A 90 25.34 11.48 30.78
CA ALA A 90 25.78 11.60 29.38
C ALA A 90 25.49 10.31 28.59
N ALA A 91 25.82 9.15 29.15
CA ALA A 91 25.55 7.85 28.54
C ALA A 91 24.05 7.58 28.36
N ALA A 92 23.25 7.78 29.42
CA ALA A 92 21.82 7.53 29.40
C ALA A 92 21.08 8.46 28.43
N VAL A 93 21.41 9.75 28.41
CA VAL A 93 20.81 10.72 27.49
C VAL A 93 21.15 10.38 26.04
N SER A 94 22.43 10.16 25.73
CA SER A 94 22.84 9.77 24.37
C SER A 94 22.18 8.45 23.95
N GLN A 95 22.10 7.46 24.83
CA GLN A 95 21.47 6.17 24.52
C GLN A 95 19.96 6.29 24.32
N GLY A 96 19.27 7.08 25.15
CA GLY A 96 17.84 7.34 25.03
C GLY A 96 17.51 8.06 23.73
N LEU A 97 18.27 9.11 23.40
CA LEU A 97 18.12 9.84 22.14
C LEU A 97 18.45 8.97 20.91
N MET A 98 19.50 8.14 20.99
CA MET A 98 19.85 7.21 19.91
C MET A 98 18.74 6.19 19.69
N THR A 99 18.17 5.64 20.76
CA THR A 99 17.05 4.68 20.69
C THR A 99 15.82 5.33 20.04
N ALA A 100 15.45 6.53 20.49
CA ALA A 100 14.35 7.29 19.90
C ALA A 100 14.61 7.59 18.41
N TYR A 101 15.83 8.01 18.07
CA TYR A 101 16.25 8.27 16.69
C TYR A 101 16.11 7.03 15.81
N VAL A 102 16.62 5.88 16.22
CA VAL A 102 16.51 4.62 15.47
C VAL A 102 15.06 4.22 15.29
N ILE A 103 14.22 4.29 16.33
CA ILE A 103 12.79 3.96 16.23
C ILE A 103 12.09 4.89 15.23
N VAL A 104 12.33 6.19 15.31
CA VAL A 104 11.74 7.17 14.38
C VAL A 104 12.17 6.88 12.95
N GLN A 105 13.47 6.65 12.71
CA GLN A 105 13.98 6.33 11.38
C GLN A 105 13.40 5.03 10.83
N LEU A 106 13.28 4.01 11.67
CA LEU A 106 12.69 2.72 11.31
C LEU A 106 11.22 2.85 10.90
N VAL A 107 10.43 3.60 11.68
CA VAL A 107 9.02 3.87 11.42
C VAL A 107 8.84 4.71 10.15
N LEU A 108 9.63 5.77 9.97
CA LEU A 108 9.59 6.60 8.77
C LEU A 108 9.99 5.80 7.52
N HIS A 109 11.02 4.97 7.62
CA HIS A 109 11.49 4.18 6.49
C HIS A 109 10.44 3.15 6.08
N GLY A 110 9.89 2.41 7.03
CA GLY A 110 8.89 1.38 6.76
C GLY A 110 7.55 1.94 6.28
N ARG A 111 7.05 3.01 6.92
CA ARG A 111 5.70 3.56 6.66
C ARG A 111 5.67 4.62 5.56
N LYS A 112 6.75 5.36 5.36
CA LYS A 112 6.82 6.49 4.42
C LYS A 112 7.93 6.32 3.38
N GLY A 113 8.72 5.24 3.42
CA GLY A 113 9.81 5.00 2.48
C GLY A 113 10.91 6.06 2.55
N VAL A 114 11.08 6.72 3.71
CA VAL A 114 11.98 7.85 3.85
C VAL A 114 12.70 7.78 5.20
N THR A 115 13.95 8.23 5.22
CA THR A 115 14.68 8.57 6.44
C THR A 115 15.09 10.04 6.34
N LEU A 116 15.52 10.68 7.42
CA LEU A 116 15.91 12.10 7.40
C LEU A 116 16.87 12.44 6.24
N GLY A 117 17.94 11.66 6.06
CA GLY A 117 18.89 11.76 4.95
C GLY A 117 18.25 11.60 3.58
N LYS A 118 17.37 10.61 3.42
CA LYS A 118 16.67 10.40 2.14
C LYS A 118 15.70 11.54 1.83
N ALA A 119 15.06 12.12 2.85
CA ALA A 119 14.21 13.30 2.67
C ALA A 119 15.02 14.48 2.14
N VAL A 120 16.16 14.76 2.77
CA VAL A 120 17.06 15.87 2.39
C VAL A 120 17.68 15.65 1.01
N CYS A 121 18.01 14.42 0.64
CA CYS A 121 18.59 14.11 -0.68
C CYS A 121 17.55 13.90 -1.79
N GLY A 122 16.24 13.97 -1.50
CA GLY A 122 15.20 13.77 -2.51
C GLY A 122 15.07 12.32 -2.99
N ILE A 123 15.35 11.36 -2.10
CA ILE A 123 15.27 9.93 -2.38
C ILE A 123 14.03 9.35 -1.70
N ARG A 124 13.41 8.35 -2.33
CA ARG A 124 12.44 7.46 -1.69
C ARG A 124 12.89 6.01 -1.85
N SER A 125 12.64 5.23 -0.81
CA SER A 125 12.81 3.79 -0.81
C SER A 125 11.50 3.13 -1.13
N VAL A 126 11.47 2.20 -2.07
CA VAL A 126 10.29 1.43 -2.47
C VAL A 126 10.58 -0.05 -2.39
N ASN A 127 9.53 -0.88 -2.32
CA ASN A 127 9.67 -2.30 -2.57
C ASN A 127 10.03 -2.51 -4.05
N VAL A 128 11.07 -3.30 -4.30
CA VAL A 128 11.62 -3.49 -5.65
C VAL A 128 10.64 -4.18 -6.60
N ARG A 129 9.74 -5.04 -6.08
CA ARG A 129 8.78 -5.83 -6.86
C ARG A 129 7.49 -5.05 -7.09
N THR A 130 6.91 -4.48 -6.04
CA THR A 130 5.59 -3.83 -6.12
C THR A 130 5.66 -2.33 -6.44
N LEU A 131 6.84 -1.72 -6.31
CA LEU A 131 7.07 -0.27 -6.38
C LEU A 131 6.30 0.54 -5.33
N GLU A 132 5.70 -0.14 -4.35
CA GLU A 132 5.00 0.48 -3.23
C GLU A 132 5.96 0.75 -2.07
N ARG A 133 5.39 1.07 -0.90
CA ARG A 133 6.16 1.27 0.32
C ARG A 133 6.91 0.00 0.70
N PRO A 134 8.14 0.11 1.22
CA PRO A 134 9.00 -1.04 1.49
C PRO A 134 8.43 -1.94 2.61
N GLY A 135 7.57 -1.39 3.47
CA GLY A 135 6.98 -2.09 4.61
C GLY A 135 7.87 -2.06 5.86
N PHE A 136 7.26 -2.16 7.03
CA PHE A 136 7.97 -2.01 8.30
C PHE A 136 8.94 -3.18 8.58
N TRP A 137 8.44 -4.42 8.57
CA TRP A 137 9.26 -5.58 8.92
C TRP A 137 10.32 -5.89 7.87
N ARG A 138 9.89 -6.33 6.68
CA ARG A 138 10.82 -6.74 5.62
C ARG A 138 11.63 -5.56 5.07
N GLY A 139 10.99 -4.42 4.84
CA GLY A 139 11.63 -3.26 4.22
C GLY A 139 12.54 -2.46 5.14
N ALA A 140 12.15 -2.27 6.41
CA ALA A 140 12.91 -1.45 7.35
C ALA A 140 13.67 -2.28 8.39
N VAL A 141 12.99 -3.14 9.16
CA VAL A 141 13.63 -3.91 10.26
C VAL A 141 14.74 -4.80 9.74
N VAL A 142 14.49 -5.64 8.73
CA VAL A 142 15.52 -6.53 8.17
C VAL A 142 16.72 -5.73 7.68
N ARG A 143 16.50 -4.59 7.03
CA ARG A 143 17.58 -3.71 6.58
C ARG A 143 18.46 -3.26 7.74
N TYR A 144 17.86 -2.79 8.83
CA TYR A 144 18.59 -2.32 10.01
C TYR A 144 19.24 -3.47 10.78
N LEU A 145 18.63 -4.66 10.81
CA LEU A 145 19.24 -5.85 11.40
C LEU A 145 20.50 -6.29 10.64
N VAL A 146 20.48 -6.24 9.30
CA VAL A 146 21.68 -6.53 8.50
C VAL A 146 22.74 -5.46 8.69
N ALA A 147 22.36 -4.18 8.83
CA ALA A 147 23.29 -3.11 9.18
C ALA A 147 23.91 -3.35 10.57
N LEU A 148 23.11 -3.74 11.56
CA LEU A 148 23.58 -4.08 12.90
C LEU A 148 24.49 -5.31 12.88
N ALA A 149 24.12 -6.37 12.16
CA ALA A 149 24.94 -7.57 12.00
C ALA A 149 26.28 -7.27 11.33
N SER A 150 26.34 -6.26 10.45
CA SER A 150 27.62 -5.81 9.88
C SER A 150 28.60 -5.29 10.93
N LEU A 151 28.13 -4.87 12.13
CA LEU A 151 29.00 -4.42 13.21
C LEU A 151 29.65 -5.56 14.00
N LEU A 152 29.34 -6.84 13.71
CA LEU A 152 30.00 -7.99 14.35
C LEU A 152 31.51 -8.03 14.11
N ILE A 153 31.96 -7.55 12.94
CA ILE A 153 33.37 -7.30 12.65
C ILE A 153 33.53 -5.79 12.52
N PRO A 154 34.00 -5.09 13.58
CA PRO A 154 34.10 -3.63 13.57
C PRO A 154 34.92 -3.13 12.37
N LEU A 155 34.51 -2.00 11.80
CA LEU A 155 35.10 -1.34 10.62
C LEU A 155 35.00 -2.14 9.30
N ILE A 156 35.44 -3.39 9.26
CA ILE A 156 35.46 -4.23 8.06
C ILE A 156 34.05 -4.60 7.63
N GLY A 157 33.19 -5.01 8.56
CA GLY A 157 31.83 -5.42 8.25
C GLY A 157 30.99 -4.27 7.65
N PRO A 158 30.96 -3.07 8.24
CA PRO A 158 30.28 -1.93 7.62
C PRO A 158 30.88 -1.50 6.28
N LEU A 159 32.21 -1.54 6.16
CA LEU A 159 32.91 -1.25 4.90
C LEU A 159 32.45 -2.20 3.79
N LEU A 160 32.44 -3.51 4.05
CA LEU A 160 32.01 -4.52 3.08
C LEU A 160 30.50 -4.45 2.79
N VAL A 161 29.67 -4.49 3.83
CA VAL A 161 28.22 -4.65 3.71
C VAL A 161 27.53 -3.36 3.27
N ILE A 162 27.99 -2.19 3.73
CA ILE A 162 27.32 -0.91 3.49
C ILE A 162 27.97 -0.16 2.32
N ALA A 163 29.30 0.00 2.33
CA ALA A 163 30.00 0.86 1.37
C ALA A 163 30.35 0.13 0.06
N LEU A 164 30.87 -1.09 0.13
CA LEU A 164 31.36 -1.83 -1.04
C LEU A 164 30.31 -2.73 -1.68
N SER A 165 29.35 -3.26 -0.92
CA SER A 165 28.33 -4.19 -1.46
C SER A 165 27.57 -3.69 -2.70
N PRO A 166 27.25 -2.39 -2.86
CA PRO A 166 26.58 -1.90 -4.08
C PRO A 166 27.46 -1.99 -5.35
N LEU A 167 28.77 -2.17 -5.22
CA LEU A 167 29.68 -2.38 -6.35
C LEU A 167 29.58 -3.80 -6.93
N PHE A 168 29.06 -4.74 -6.14
CA PHE A 168 28.84 -6.14 -6.52
C PHE A 168 27.40 -6.40 -6.96
N ASP A 169 26.64 -5.35 -7.31
CA ASP A 169 25.26 -5.48 -7.76
C ASP A 169 25.17 -6.06 -9.17
N ILE A 170 24.89 -7.36 -9.24
CA ILE A 170 24.74 -8.13 -10.48
C ILE A 170 23.56 -7.58 -11.32
N GLU A 171 22.52 -7.06 -10.68
CA GLU A 171 21.33 -6.55 -11.36
C GLU A 171 21.48 -5.13 -11.90
N LYS A 172 22.63 -4.47 -11.63
CA LYS A 172 22.94 -3.09 -12.07
C LYS A 172 21.88 -2.05 -11.67
N ARG A 173 21.10 -2.27 -10.60
CA ARG A 173 20.13 -1.31 -10.01
C ARG A 173 20.72 -0.44 -8.89
N GLY A 174 22.00 -0.66 -8.56
CA GLY A 174 22.77 -0.06 -7.49
C GLY A 174 22.42 -0.59 -6.09
N ARG A 175 21.85 -1.79 -5.96
CA ARG A 175 21.38 -2.33 -4.68
C ARG A 175 22.53 -2.98 -3.92
N GLY A 176 22.78 -2.51 -2.69
CA GLY A 176 23.70 -3.21 -1.77
C GLY A 176 23.03 -4.43 -1.12
N TRP A 177 23.78 -5.20 -0.35
CA TRP A 177 23.25 -6.38 0.35
C TRP A 177 22.12 -6.06 1.33
N LEU A 178 22.16 -4.88 1.97
CA LEU A 178 21.08 -4.35 2.79
C LEU A 178 19.77 -4.18 1.99
N ASP A 179 19.90 -3.68 0.76
CA ASP A 179 18.77 -3.42 -0.14
C ASP A 179 18.22 -4.72 -0.73
N LEU A 180 19.10 -5.66 -1.07
CA LEU A 180 18.73 -6.98 -1.59
C LEU A 180 17.95 -7.78 -0.54
N THR A 181 18.47 -7.85 0.69
CA THR A 181 17.82 -8.57 1.81
C THR A 181 16.47 -7.95 2.18
N ALA A 182 16.39 -6.62 2.24
CA ALA A 182 15.15 -5.91 2.55
C ALA A 182 14.16 -5.84 1.38
N GLY A 183 14.58 -6.22 0.16
CA GLY A 183 13.77 -6.07 -1.05
C GLY A 183 13.51 -4.60 -1.41
N THR A 184 14.41 -3.69 -1.05
CA THR A 184 14.25 -2.25 -1.28
C THR A 184 15.01 -1.78 -2.51
N TRP A 185 14.50 -0.72 -3.13
CA TRP A 185 15.16 0.01 -4.20
C TRP A 185 14.95 1.51 -3.99
N PHE A 186 15.94 2.31 -4.38
CA PHE A 186 15.95 3.75 -4.13
C PHE A 186 15.72 4.53 -5.42
N VAL A 187 14.68 5.36 -5.40
CA VAL A 187 14.28 6.21 -6.53
C VAL A 187 14.53 7.67 -6.23
N ASP A 188 14.96 8.40 -7.25
CA ASP A 188 15.07 9.86 -7.22
C ASP A 188 13.70 10.46 -7.52
N VAL A 189 13.17 11.22 -6.55
CA VAL A 189 11.86 11.90 -6.68
C VAL A 189 11.98 13.38 -7.03
N ARG A 190 13.22 13.90 -7.14
CA ARG A 190 13.48 15.25 -7.68
C ARG A 190 13.58 15.20 -9.20
N GLY A 191 14.31 14.21 -9.73
CA GLY A 191 14.50 14.03 -11.16
C GLY A 191 13.50 13.09 -11.83
N GLY A 192 12.71 12.33 -11.06
CA GLY A 192 11.80 11.29 -11.55
C GLY A 192 10.41 11.32 -10.90
N LEU A 193 9.56 10.38 -11.29
CA LEU A 193 8.22 10.23 -10.73
C LEU A 193 8.28 9.84 -9.25
N ASN A 194 7.48 10.50 -8.41
CA ASN A 194 7.32 10.09 -7.00
C ASN A 194 6.39 8.86 -6.92
N PRO A 195 6.88 7.71 -6.44
CA PRO A 195 6.09 6.48 -6.34
C PRO A 195 4.93 6.56 -5.35
N TYR A 196 4.95 7.55 -4.45
CA TYR A 196 3.89 7.73 -3.46
C TYR A 196 2.81 8.72 -3.87
N ASP A 197 2.93 9.34 -5.04
CA ASP A 197 1.83 10.06 -5.67
C ASP A 197 0.93 9.06 -6.40
N GLN A 198 -0.13 8.62 -5.73
CA GLN A 198 -1.07 7.63 -6.26
C GLN A 198 -1.70 8.06 -7.59
N LYS A 199 -2.00 9.36 -7.76
CA LYS A 199 -2.64 9.86 -8.97
C LYS A 199 -1.66 9.77 -10.13
N ARG A 200 -0.44 10.27 -9.96
CA ARG A 200 0.58 10.23 -11.02
C ARG A 200 1.02 8.80 -11.32
N MET A 201 1.16 7.94 -10.31
CA MET A 201 1.44 6.51 -10.51
C MET A 201 0.36 5.80 -11.32
N ARG A 202 -0.92 6.04 -11.00
CA ARG A 202 -2.04 5.47 -11.76
C ARG A 202 -2.03 5.93 -13.23
N ILE A 203 -1.72 7.21 -13.46
CA ILE A 203 -1.61 7.74 -14.84
C ILE A 203 -0.42 7.10 -15.56
N ALA A 204 0.73 6.96 -14.91
CA ALA A 204 1.91 6.31 -15.49
C ALA A 204 1.63 4.85 -15.86
N ARG A 205 1.07 4.05 -14.95
CA ARG A 205 0.67 2.66 -15.23
C ARG A 205 -0.33 2.57 -16.38
N LYS A 206 -1.33 3.46 -16.41
CA LYS A 206 -2.32 3.50 -17.51
C LYS A 206 -1.67 3.83 -18.86
N ARG A 207 -0.69 4.74 -18.89
CA ARG A 207 0.06 5.07 -20.12
C ARG A 207 0.90 3.91 -20.62
N VAL A 208 1.57 3.18 -19.73
CA VAL A 208 2.36 2.00 -20.12
C VAL A 208 1.47 0.87 -20.64
N LYS A 209 0.32 0.63 -20.01
CA LYS A 209 -0.63 -0.43 -20.42
C LYS A 209 -1.40 -0.11 -21.70
N THR A 210 -1.66 1.18 -21.96
CA THR A 210 -2.35 1.60 -23.18
C THR A 210 -1.27 1.81 -24.25
N PRO A 211 -1.09 0.90 -25.22
CA PRO A 211 -0.21 1.19 -26.34
C PRO A 211 -0.67 2.51 -26.95
N GLU A 212 0.22 3.50 -27.00
CA GLU A 212 -0.06 4.73 -27.71
C GLU A 212 -0.50 4.31 -29.10
N HIS A 213 -1.76 4.58 -29.45
CA HIS A 213 -2.16 4.56 -30.85
C HIS A 213 -1.31 5.66 -31.49
N ALA A 214 -0.19 5.23 -32.08
CA ALA A 214 0.68 6.05 -32.87
C ALA A 214 -0.20 6.79 -33.87
N GLU A 215 -0.12 8.12 -33.80
CA GLU A 215 -0.72 9.04 -34.76
C GLU A 215 -2.25 8.89 -34.86
N LYS A 216 -2.99 9.77 -34.18
CA LYS A 216 -4.35 10.09 -34.63
C LYS A 216 -4.20 10.52 -36.09
N ALA A 217 -4.55 9.63 -37.03
CA ALA A 217 -4.72 9.97 -38.42
C ALA A 217 -5.48 11.30 -38.46
N SER A 218 -4.90 12.31 -39.11
CA SER A 218 -5.53 13.62 -39.22
C SER A 218 -6.90 13.42 -39.84
N LEU A 219 -7.94 13.50 -39.00
CA LEU A 219 -9.31 13.43 -39.49
C LEU A 219 -9.49 14.62 -40.45
N PRO A 220 -10.13 14.41 -41.61
CA PRO A 220 -10.38 15.51 -42.53
C PRO A 220 -11.13 16.62 -41.79
N SER A 221 -10.63 17.85 -41.93
CA SER A 221 -11.22 19.01 -41.26
C SER A 221 -12.65 19.20 -41.75
N LEU A 222 -13.62 19.13 -40.83
CA LEU A 222 -15.00 19.53 -41.10
C LEU A 222 -15.21 21.05 -41.05
N ALA A 223 -14.15 21.82 -40.75
CA ALA A 223 -14.22 23.27 -40.79
C ALA A 223 -14.24 23.75 -42.26
N THR A 224 -15.11 24.72 -42.54
CA THR A 224 -15.11 25.42 -43.83
C THR A 224 -13.73 26.07 -44.04
N PRO A 225 -13.06 25.84 -45.18
CA PRO A 225 -11.79 26.50 -45.47
C PRO A 225 -11.97 28.02 -45.44
N ILE A 226 -11.10 28.71 -44.70
CA ILE A 226 -11.09 30.19 -44.63
C ILE A 226 -10.43 30.77 -45.89
N ASP A 227 -9.61 29.96 -46.57
CA ASP A 227 -8.91 30.33 -47.80
C ASP A 227 -9.77 30.04 -49.03
N ARG A 228 -9.84 31.01 -49.94
CA ARG A 228 -10.82 31.04 -51.04
C ARG A 228 -10.55 30.00 -52.13
N ASP A 229 -9.29 29.53 -52.21
CA ASP A 229 -8.81 28.59 -53.22
C ASP A 229 -8.44 27.20 -52.66
N ALA A 230 -8.71 26.94 -51.38
CA ALA A 230 -8.48 25.62 -50.79
C ALA A 230 -9.53 24.60 -51.29
N PRO A 231 -9.12 23.40 -51.76
CA PRO A 231 -10.07 22.40 -52.24
C PRO A 231 -10.97 21.93 -51.11
N ALA A 232 -12.27 22.20 -51.22
CA ALA A 232 -13.26 21.71 -50.27
C ALA A 232 -13.39 20.18 -50.39
N GLU A 233 -12.81 19.45 -49.45
CA GLU A 233 -12.77 17.98 -49.47
C GLU A 233 -14.14 17.34 -49.14
N TYR A 234 -15.06 18.11 -48.55
CA TYR A 234 -16.42 17.66 -48.25
C TYR A 234 -17.47 18.65 -48.80
N VAL A 235 -18.14 18.24 -49.88
CA VAL A 235 -19.32 18.94 -50.41
C VAL A 235 -20.54 18.07 -50.11
N PRO A 236 -21.41 18.44 -49.15
CA PRO A 236 -22.62 17.68 -48.90
C PRO A 236 -23.52 17.74 -50.14
N SER A 237 -23.78 16.57 -50.72
CA SER A 237 -24.80 16.43 -51.77
C SER A 237 -26.20 16.70 -51.19
N ALA A 238 -27.11 17.11 -52.08
CA ALA A 238 -28.41 17.72 -51.81
C ALA A 238 -29.14 17.21 -50.55
N ARG A 239 -29.69 18.16 -49.77
CA ARG A 239 -30.50 17.91 -48.58
C ARG A 239 -31.80 17.22 -48.98
N LEU A 240 -31.99 15.99 -48.52
CA LEU A 240 -33.29 15.32 -48.49
C LEU A 240 -33.72 15.21 -47.02
N SER A 241 -35.02 15.36 -46.75
CA SER A 241 -35.60 15.42 -45.40
C SER A 241 -35.44 14.17 -44.53
N GLY A 242 -34.67 13.16 -44.98
CA GLY A 242 -34.41 11.90 -44.28
C GLY A 242 -32.98 11.68 -43.78
N GLY A 243 -32.05 12.63 -43.99
CA GLY A 243 -30.66 12.53 -43.54
C GLY A 243 -29.63 12.67 -44.67
N VAL A 244 -28.36 12.89 -44.30
CA VAL A 244 -27.25 13.18 -45.23
C VAL A 244 -26.53 11.89 -45.60
N ILE A 245 -26.50 11.54 -46.89
CA ILE A 245 -25.70 10.44 -47.44
C ILE A 245 -24.51 11.06 -48.19
N GLY A 246 -23.28 10.79 -47.74
CA GLY A 246 -22.07 11.22 -48.43
C GLY A 246 -21.84 10.40 -49.70
N ALA A 247 -21.63 11.05 -50.84
CA ALA A 247 -21.26 10.38 -52.08
C ALA A 247 -19.73 10.27 -52.18
N HIS A 248 -19.19 9.05 -52.13
CA HIS A 248 -17.87 8.76 -52.67
C HIS A 248 -17.92 8.87 -54.19
N ARG A 249 -17.06 9.70 -54.81
CA ARG A 249 -16.87 9.65 -56.27
C ARG A 249 -16.14 8.34 -56.60
N ALA A 250 -16.89 7.35 -57.10
CA ALA A 250 -16.34 6.21 -57.80
C ALA A 250 -15.55 6.71 -59.03
N GLY A 251 -14.38 6.12 -59.24
CA GLY A 251 -13.39 6.57 -60.22
C GLY A 251 -13.94 6.67 -61.64
N ALA A 252 -13.49 7.70 -62.35
CA ALA A 252 -13.60 7.79 -63.80
C ALA A 252 -12.23 7.43 -64.41
N THR A 253 -12.15 6.27 -65.06
CA THR A 253 -11.12 5.91 -66.04
C THR A 253 -11.35 6.68 -67.37
N PRO A 254 -10.36 6.76 -68.28
CA PRO A 254 -10.05 7.96 -69.06
C PRO A 254 -10.42 7.85 -70.54
N ALA A 255 -10.38 8.98 -71.27
CA ALA A 255 -10.49 9.04 -72.74
C ALA A 255 -9.61 10.20 -73.31
N PRO A 256 -9.17 10.12 -74.59
CA PRO A 256 -7.73 10.16 -74.89
C PRO A 256 -7.19 11.41 -75.61
N ALA A 257 -5.85 11.55 -75.45
CA ALA A 257 -4.80 11.95 -76.39
C ALA A 257 -4.97 13.13 -77.37
N ALA A 258 -4.07 14.11 -77.24
CA ALA A 258 -3.23 14.55 -78.35
C ALA A 258 -1.81 14.88 -77.84
N THR A 259 -0.88 14.01 -78.25
CA THR A 259 0.56 14.19 -78.60
C THR A 259 1.13 15.61 -78.34
N GLU A 260 2.25 15.79 -77.63
CA GLU A 260 3.60 15.47 -78.12
C GLU A 260 4.65 15.51 -76.98
N ALA A 261 5.57 14.54 -77.00
CA ALA A 261 6.80 14.45 -76.20
C ALA A 261 8.00 14.87 -77.10
N PRO A 262 9.28 15.01 -76.66
CA PRO A 262 9.85 14.46 -75.43
C PRO A 262 10.92 15.29 -74.65
N ALA A 263 11.08 14.86 -73.39
CA ALA A 263 12.31 14.66 -72.60
C ALA A 263 13.43 15.73 -72.53
N ALA A 264 13.73 16.18 -71.31
CA ALA A 264 14.97 15.86 -70.59
C ALA A 264 14.98 16.50 -69.17
N ARG A 265 15.38 15.73 -68.14
CA ARG A 265 15.83 16.25 -66.84
C ARG A 265 17.34 16.54 -66.93
N PRO A 266 17.91 17.51 -66.19
CA PRO A 266 18.64 17.14 -64.95
C PRO A 266 18.58 18.21 -63.82
N VAL A 267 18.52 17.81 -62.53
CA VAL A 267 19.60 17.75 -61.51
C VAL A 267 19.96 19.10 -60.81
N VAL A 268 19.74 19.11 -59.49
CA VAL A 268 20.48 19.71 -58.35
C VAL A 268 21.52 20.83 -58.60
N SER A 269 21.37 21.95 -57.88
CA SER A 269 22.39 22.78 -57.18
C SER A 269 21.73 24.10 -56.76
N SER A 270 22.03 24.86 -55.70
CA SER A 270 23.13 24.95 -54.73
C SER A 270 22.69 25.95 -53.62
N VAL A 271 23.25 25.80 -52.43
CA VAL A 271 23.19 26.73 -51.27
C VAL A 271 24.02 28.03 -51.54
N PRO A 272 24.13 29.01 -50.62
CA PRO A 272 23.35 30.24 -50.36
C PRO A 272 24.06 31.56 -50.82
N PRO A 273 23.66 32.76 -50.35
CA PRO A 273 24.61 33.53 -49.55
C PRO A 273 24.01 34.27 -48.33
N SER A 274 24.95 34.85 -47.57
CA SER A 274 24.89 35.31 -46.18
C SER A 274 24.89 36.85 -46.06
N LEU A 275 24.63 37.31 -44.83
CA LEU A 275 24.92 38.62 -44.20
C LEU A 275 24.03 39.84 -44.53
N ALA A 276 23.31 40.37 -43.54
CA ALA A 276 23.83 41.42 -42.63
C ALA A 276 22.71 42.10 -41.80
N THR A 277 22.88 42.03 -40.48
CA THR A 277 22.73 43.09 -39.45
C THR A 277 21.46 43.95 -39.37
N GLY A 278 20.80 43.89 -38.21
CA GLY A 278 19.86 44.90 -37.74
C GLY A 278 19.39 44.61 -36.31
N ALA A 279 20.10 45.17 -35.32
CA ALA A 279 19.77 45.07 -33.91
C ALA A 279 18.51 45.88 -33.55
N ALA A 280 17.65 45.33 -32.69
CA ALA A 280 16.79 46.09 -31.77
C ALA A 280 16.32 45.20 -30.60
N VAL A 281 16.64 45.64 -29.38
CA VAL A 281 16.08 45.23 -28.07
C VAL A 281 14.92 46.19 -27.79
N PRO A 282 13.73 45.79 -27.28
CA PRO A 282 13.47 45.58 -25.84
C PRO A 282 12.38 44.49 -25.60
N ALA A 283 11.88 44.10 -24.42
CA ALA A 283 11.95 44.56 -23.04
C ALA A 283 11.70 43.34 -22.12
N VAL A 284 12.27 43.37 -20.93
CA VAL A 284 11.92 42.54 -19.78
C VAL A 284 10.46 42.78 -19.38
N SER A 285 9.62 41.74 -19.39
CA SER A 285 8.37 41.73 -18.63
C SER A 285 8.58 40.99 -17.32
N SER A 286 8.64 41.77 -16.24
CA SER A 286 8.47 41.31 -14.87
C SER A 286 7.06 40.76 -14.68
N PHE A 287 6.91 39.50 -14.32
CA PHE A 287 5.64 38.98 -13.80
C PHE A 287 5.73 38.83 -12.29
N ALA A 288 4.84 39.54 -11.60
CA ALA A 288 4.70 39.57 -10.15
C ALA A 288 4.21 38.22 -9.58
N PRO A 289 4.55 37.88 -8.33
CA PRO A 289 4.06 36.66 -7.68
C PRO A 289 2.60 36.81 -7.24
N PRO A 290 1.78 35.74 -7.25
CA PRO A 290 0.46 35.75 -6.64
C PRO A 290 0.55 35.74 -5.10
N ALA A 291 -0.35 36.49 -4.47
CA ALA A 291 -0.45 36.69 -3.03
C ALA A 291 -0.76 35.41 -2.23
N ALA A 292 -0.19 35.34 -1.03
CA ALA A 292 -0.41 34.30 -0.04
C ALA A 292 -1.80 34.40 0.63
N PRO A 293 -2.48 33.29 0.95
CA PRO A 293 -3.60 33.31 1.88
C PRO A 293 -3.11 33.38 3.34
N ALA A 294 -3.80 34.19 4.14
CA ALA A 294 -3.52 34.50 5.55
C ALA A 294 -3.71 33.29 6.50
N PRO A 295 -3.02 33.28 7.67
CA PRO A 295 -3.16 32.21 8.67
C PRO A 295 -4.43 32.37 9.51
N VAL A 296 -5.09 31.25 9.79
CA VAL A 296 -6.20 31.12 10.75
C VAL A 296 -5.63 30.77 12.13
N PRO A 297 -6.04 31.41 13.24
CA PRO A 297 -5.45 31.18 14.56
C PRO A 297 -5.86 29.83 15.19
N PRO A 298 -5.05 29.25 16.08
CA PRO A 298 -5.37 28.00 16.77
C PRO A 298 -6.37 28.20 17.91
N SER A 299 -7.32 27.28 18.04
CA SER A 299 -8.23 27.16 19.19
C SER A 299 -7.54 26.39 20.33
N ALA A 300 -7.70 26.90 21.56
CA ALA A 300 -7.12 26.38 22.80
C ALA A 300 -7.69 24.99 23.21
N PRO A 301 -6.97 24.21 24.05
CA PRO A 301 -7.42 22.90 24.51
C PRO A 301 -8.33 23.00 25.73
N GLY A 302 -9.49 22.34 25.69
CA GLY A 302 -10.41 22.21 26.81
C GLY A 302 -10.25 20.88 27.55
N GLY A 303 -10.00 20.97 28.86
CA GLY A 303 -10.59 20.15 29.93
C GLY A 303 -10.37 18.63 29.96
N ALA A 304 -9.58 18.18 30.94
CA ALA A 304 -9.58 16.81 31.43
C ALA A 304 -10.88 16.44 32.18
N PRO A 305 -11.18 15.14 32.32
CA PRO A 305 -11.73 14.63 33.57
C PRO A 305 -10.89 13.49 34.20
N ALA A 306 -11.01 13.41 35.53
CA ALA A 306 -10.30 12.55 36.48
C ALA A 306 -10.89 11.11 36.55
N PRO A 307 -10.28 10.17 37.32
CA PRO A 307 -10.49 8.72 37.21
C PRO A 307 -11.55 8.16 38.17
N ALA A 308 -12.16 7.03 37.82
CA ALA A 308 -12.96 6.17 38.70
C ALA A 308 -12.86 4.73 38.15
N ALA A 309 -12.89 3.64 38.91
CA ALA A 309 -12.63 3.32 40.31
C ALA A 309 -12.34 1.79 40.29
N SER A 310 -11.53 1.31 41.24
CA SER A 310 -11.27 -0.11 41.46
C SER A 310 -12.55 -0.89 41.76
N PHE A 311 -12.70 -2.10 41.21
CA PHE A 311 -13.55 -3.14 41.79
C PHE A 311 -12.85 -4.51 41.74
N ALA A 312 -12.90 -5.16 42.90
CA ALA A 312 -12.25 -6.42 43.29
C ALA A 312 -13.05 -7.67 42.83
N PRO A 313 -12.48 -8.90 42.91
CA PRO A 313 -13.09 -10.10 42.32
C PRO A 313 -14.04 -10.82 43.28
N PRO A 314 -15.07 -11.54 42.81
CA PRO A 314 -15.81 -12.47 43.66
C PRO A 314 -15.34 -13.93 43.49
N ILE A 315 -14.83 -14.43 44.61
CA ILE A 315 -15.06 -15.71 45.30
C ILE A 315 -15.78 -16.84 44.54
N VAL A 316 -15.15 -18.01 44.60
CA VAL A 316 -15.56 -19.35 44.17
C VAL A 316 -16.70 -19.90 45.05
N GLN A 317 -17.70 -20.54 44.42
CA GLN A 317 -18.55 -21.56 45.06
C GLN A 317 -18.73 -22.76 44.12
N GLU A 318 -18.14 -23.89 44.50
CA GLU A 318 -18.66 -25.25 44.24
C GLU A 318 -19.89 -25.47 45.15
N PRO A 319 -20.87 -26.38 44.88
CA PRO A 319 -20.60 -27.82 44.76
C PRO A 319 -21.63 -28.71 43.96
N LEU A 320 -21.26 -30.00 43.88
CA LEU A 320 -22.08 -31.24 43.83
C LEU A 320 -22.32 -31.96 42.48
N ALA A 321 -21.67 -33.12 42.39
CA ALA A 321 -21.96 -34.26 41.50
C ALA A 321 -22.99 -35.23 42.17
N PRO A 322 -23.24 -36.46 41.64
CA PRO A 322 -23.89 -36.82 40.36
C PRO A 322 -25.05 -37.84 40.58
N ALA A 323 -25.84 -38.17 39.55
CA ALA A 323 -26.67 -39.40 39.54
C ALA A 323 -26.94 -39.91 38.10
N PRO A 324 -27.20 -41.23 37.91
CA PRO A 324 -26.72 -41.98 36.75
C PRO A 324 -27.77 -42.26 35.65
N VAL A 325 -27.22 -42.62 34.49
CA VAL A 325 -27.88 -43.03 33.25
C VAL A 325 -28.68 -44.34 33.42
N PRO A 326 -29.77 -44.52 32.66
CA PRO A 326 -30.00 -45.79 31.99
C PRO A 326 -30.30 -45.63 30.49
N ALA A 327 -29.77 -46.56 29.70
CA ALA A 327 -30.10 -46.80 28.30
C ALA A 327 -30.67 -48.24 28.17
N PRO A 328 -31.14 -48.70 27.00
CA PRO A 328 -32.21 -48.17 26.15
C PRO A 328 -33.32 -49.23 25.95
N ALA A 329 -34.50 -48.84 25.44
CA ALA A 329 -35.50 -49.82 24.96
C ALA A 329 -36.14 -49.35 23.65
N ALA A 330 -36.13 -50.24 22.66
CA ALA A 330 -36.68 -50.05 21.33
C ALA A 330 -38.20 -50.32 21.31
N ALA A 331 -38.96 -49.49 20.59
CA ALA A 331 -40.26 -49.86 20.03
C ALA A 331 -40.55 -48.99 18.78
N ALA A 332 -41.12 -49.64 17.76
CA ALA A 332 -41.33 -49.15 16.39
C ALA A 332 -42.71 -48.42 16.23
N PRO A 333 -43.17 -48.10 15.00
CA PRO A 333 -43.33 -46.74 14.48
C PRO A 333 -44.79 -46.22 14.53
N ALA A 334 -44.97 -44.92 14.81
CA ALA A 334 -46.24 -44.22 14.70
C ALA A 334 -46.25 -43.26 13.49
N ALA A 335 -47.41 -43.16 12.86
CA ALA A 335 -47.69 -42.52 11.57
C ALA A 335 -47.39 -41.00 11.50
N PRO A 336 -47.25 -40.42 10.29
CA PRO A 336 -46.70 -39.07 10.08
C PRO A 336 -47.65 -37.95 10.54
N GLN A 337 -47.14 -37.03 11.36
CA GLN A 337 -47.75 -35.74 11.65
C GLN A 337 -47.53 -34.78 10.45
N PRO A 338 -48.46 -33.85 10.16
CA PRO A 338 -48.34 -32.96 9.00
C PRO A 338 -47.10 -32.07 9.10
N ALA A 339 -46.31 -32.04 8.03
CA ALA A 339 -45.09 -31.27 7.95
C ALA A 339 -45.36 -29.75 8.14
N PRO A 340 -44.51 -29.04 8.91
CA PRO A 340 -44.41 -27.58 8.84
C PRO A 340 -44.08 -27.14 7.40
N PRO A 341 -44.44 -25.91 6.98
CA PRO A 341 -44.15 -25.42 5.64
C PRO A 341 -42.66 -25.61 5.34
N ALA A 342 -42.38 -26.23 4.19
CA ALA A 342 -41.04 -26.62 3.76
C ALA A 342 -40.07 -25.44 3.92
N ALA A 343 -39.10 -25.60 4.83
CA ALA A 343 -37.91 -24.78 4.82
C ALA A 343 -37.29 -24.89 3.42
N PRO A 344 -36.85 -23.79 2.80
CA PRO A 344 -36.18 -23.85 1.50
C PRO A 344 -35.01 -24.82 1.65
N ALA A 345 -35.05 -25.91 0.87
CA ALA A 345 -34.03 -26.94 0.90
C ALA A 345 -32.67 -26.26 0.71
N ALA A 346 -31.85 -26.28 1.75
CA ALA A 346 -30.57 -25.63 1.68
C ALA A 346 -29.75 -26.23 0.56
N SER A 347 -29.13 -25.34 -0.20
CA SER A 347 -28.27 -25.74 -1.29
C SER A 347 -27.13 -26.62 -0.77
N PRO A 348 -26.72 -27.66 -1.51
CA PRO A 348 -25.60 -28.51 -1.12
C PRO A 348 -24.35 -27.66 -0.87
N GLY A 349 -23.77 -27.80 0.33
CA GLY A 349 -22.56 -27.06 0.76
C GLY A 349 -22.78 -25.96 1.81
N THR A 350 -24.03 -25.65 2.18
CA THR A 350 -24.32 -24.67 3.24
C THR A 350 -23.98 -25.21 4.63
N ARG A 351 -23.21 -24.45 5.41
CA ARG A 351 -22.73 -24.83 6.76
C ARG A 351 -23.53 -24.20 7.90
N ALA A 352 -24.11 -23.02 7.67
CA ALA A 352 -25.04 -22.35 8.59
C ALA A 352 -25.85 -21.30 7.81
N LEU A 353 -26.98 -20.86 8.37
CA LEU A 353 -27.76 -19.74 7.86
C LEU A 353 -27.71 -18.60 8.89
N LEU A 354 -27.25 -17.42 8.48
CA LEU A 354 -27.21 -16.25 9.36
C LEU A 354 -28.31 -15.28 8.95
N VAL A 355 -29.07 -14.80 9.92
CA VAL A 355 -30.12 -13.80 9.68
C VAL A 355 -29.67 -12.48 10.30
N LEU A 356 -29.45 -11.47 9.48
CA LEU A 356 -29.18 -10.13 9.99
C LEU A 356 -30.46 -9.52 10.58
N ASP A 357 -30.28 -8.57 11.48
CA ASP A 357 -31.34 -7.65 11.93
C ASP A 357 -32.08 -6.90 10.82
N SER A 358 -31.49 -6.78 9.62
CA SER A 358 -32.18 -6.28 8.41
C SER A 358 -33.21 -7.26 7.83
N GLY A 359 -33.23 -8.52 8.31
CA GLY A 359 -33.97 -9.63 7.73
C GLY A 359 -33.25 -10.34 6.57
N GLU A 360 -32.05 -9.88 6.20
CA GLU A 360 -31.23 -10.52 5.16
C GLU A 360 -30.73 -11.88 5.63
N ARG A 361 -30.95 -12.91 4.82
CA ARG A 361 -30.53 -14.29 5.09
C ARG A 361 -29.27 -14.63 4.30
N ILE A 362 -28.26 -15.11 5.01
CA ILE A 362 -26.92 -15.31 4.47
C ILE A 362 -26.48 -16.74 4.73
N GLU A 363 -26.34 -17.48 3.64
CA GLU A 363 -25.83 -18.84 3.68
C GLU A 363 -24.30 -18.84 3.85
N VAL A 364 -23.82 -19.41 4.95
CA VAL A 364 -22.39 -19.57 5.20
C VAL A 364 -21.91 -20.82 4.46
N ARG A 365 -21.25 -20.61 3.33
CA ARG A 365 -20.64 -21.70 2.53
C ARG A 365 -19.12 -21.81 2.74
N GLY A 366 -18.50 -20.70 3.10
CA GLY A 366 -17.07 -20.55 3.38
C GLY A 366 -16.83 -19.44 4.40
N THR A 367 -15.61 -18.91 4.47
CA THR A 367 -15.32 -17.73 5.30
C THR A 367 -16.19 -16.57 4.85
N THR A 368 -16.95 -15.98 5.78
CA THR A 368 -17.89 -14.88 5.53
C THR A 368 -17.49 -13.67 6.35
N LEU A 369 -17.21 -12.54 5.69
CA LEU A 369 -16.74 -11.31 6.32
C LEU A 369 -17.84 -10.25 6.32
N PHE A 370 -18.17 -9.72 7.50
CA PHE A 370 -19.18 -8.71 7.72
C PHE A 370 -18.52 -7.35 7.99
N GLY A 371 -19.07 -6.29 7.40
CA GLY A 371 -18.69 -4.92 7.75
C GLY A 371 -19.30 -3.87 6.82
N ARG A 372 -19.02 -2.59 7.05
CA ARG A 372 -19.57 -1.52 6.18
C ARG A 372 -18.92 -1.45 4.79
N ALA A 373 -17.72 -1.99 4.65
CA ALA A 373 -16.95 -2.08 3.42
C ALA A 373 -15.96 -3.25 3.56
N PRO A 374 -16.47 -4.48 3.63
CA PRO A 374 -15.69 -5.66 3.99
C PRO A 374 -14.65 -5.93 2.89
N GLY A 375 -13.46 -6.30 3.32
CA GLY A 375 -12.39 -6.75 2.44
C GLY A 375 -11.61 -7.85 3.12
N ALA A 376 -11.27 -8.89 2.36
CA ALA A 376 -10.38 -9.96 2.79
C ALA A 376 -8.97 -9.43 3.03
N ALA A 377 -8.31 -9.89 4.09
CA ALA A 377 -6.89 -9.60 4.29
C ALA A 377 -6.04 -10.39 3.29
N ALA A 378 -4.82 -9.92 3.00
CA ALA A 378 -3.91 -10.62 2.09
C ALA A 378 -3.58 -12.02 2.64
N GLY A 379 -3.91 -13.07 1.87
CA GLY A 379 -3.75 -14.48 2.27
C GLY A 379 -4.97 -15.11 2.94
N GLU A 380 -6.00 -14.32 3.23
CA GLU A 380 -7.36 -14.80 3.53
C GLU A 380 -7.96 -15.12 2.15
N GLY A 381 -8.16 -16.40 1.83
CA GLY A 381 -8.61 -16.87 0.51
C GLY A 381 -10.00 -16.34 0.12
N GLU A 382 -10.69 -17.04 -0.78
CA GLU A 382 -12.04 -16.63 -1.19
C GLU A 382 -12.97 -16.53 0.04
N ALA A 383 -13.44 -15.32 0.31
CA ALA A 383 -14.32 -15.02 1.43
C ALA A 383 -15.56 -14.29 0.92
N GLN A 384 -16.73 -14.74 1.36
CA GLN A 384 -17.99 -14.09 1.07
C GLN A 384 -18.04 -12.75 1.80
N LEU A 385 -18.14 -11.65 1.04
CA LEU A 385 -18.13 -10.30 1.59
C LEU A 385 -19.56 -9.79 1.78
N VAL A 386 -19.98 -9.66 3.03
CA VAL A 386 -21.32 -9.17 3.39
C VAL A 386 -21.22 -7.71 3.83
N ARG A 387 -21.74 -6.82 2.99
CA ARG A 387 -21.79 -5.40 3.30
C ARG A 387 -23.00 -5.10 4.20
N VAL A 388 -22.73 -4.68 5.42
CA VAL A 388 -23.75 -4.26 6.38
C VAL A 388 -23.96 -2.75 6.29
N SER A 389 -25.19 -2.35 5.97
CA SER A 389 -25.58 -0.93 5.97
C SER A 389 -25.75 -0.45 7.41
N ASP A 390 -24.98 0.57 7.78
CA ASP A 390 -24.93 1.08 9.14
C ASP A 390 -24.69 2.60 9.12
N ASP A 391 -25.75 3.36 9.33
CA ASP A 391 -25.75 4.82 9.27
C ASP A 391 -25.04 5.46 10.47
N THR A 392 -25.00 4.76 11.62
CA THR A 392 -24.31 5.24 12.84
C THR A 392 -22.79 5.06 12.77
N ARG A 393 -22.29 4.34 11.74
CA ARG A 393 -20.88 3.96 11.58
C ARG A 393 -20.30 3.18 12.78
N SER A 394 -21.17 2.52 13.54
CA SER A 394 -20.81 1.55 14.58
C SER A 394 -20.08 0.31 14.02
N VAL A 395 -20.24 0.00 12.74
CA VAL A 395 -19.64 -1.14 12.07
C VAL A 395 -18.33 -0.74 11.36
N SER A 396 -17.23 -1.40 11.70
CA SER A 396 -15.92 -1.24 11.02
C SER A 396 -15.96 -1.71 9.56
N LYS A 397 -14.93 -1.35 8.77
CA LYS A 397 -14.84 -1.73 7.35
C LYS A 397 -14.96 -3.25 7.16
N THR A 398 -14.11 -3.99 7.86
CA THR A 398 -14.24 -5.43 8.12
C THR A 398 -14.35 -5.55 9.65
N HIS A 399 -15.48 -6.06 10.15
CA HIS A 399 -15.81 -6.06 11.58
C HIS A 399 -15.76 -7.47 12.16
N LEU A 400 -16.50 -8.40 11.57
CA LEU A 400 -16.68 -9.76 12.06
C LEU A 400 -16.38 -10.75 10.93
N ALA A 401 -15.74 -11.86 11.26
CA ALA A 401 -15.59 -13.00 10.35
C ALA A 401 -16.33 -14.20 10.93
N VAL A 402 -17.14 -14.86 10.10
CA VAL A 402 -17.76 -16.14 10.41
C VAL A 402 -17.15 -17.21 9.52
N MET A 403 -16.57 -18.25 10.12
CA MET A 403 -15.80 -19.27 9.41
C MET A 403 -16.39 -20.66 9.65
N PRO A 404 -16.42 -21.54 8.64
CA PRO A 404 -16.93 -22.90 8.83
C PRO A 404 -16.00 -23.75 9.72
N ALA A 405 -16.61 -24.56 10.58
CA ALA A 405 -15.96 -25.53 11.45
C ALA A 405 -16.25 -26.97 10.99
N ARG A 406 -15.64 -27.96 11.66
CA ARG A 406 -16.01 -29.37 11.47
C ARG A 406 -17.47 -29.67 11.84
N ARG A 407 -18.05 -28.91 12.78
CA ARG A 407 -19.43 -29.08 13.29
C ARG A 407 -20.09 -27.74 13.65
N GLY A 408 -20.05 -26.74 12.77
CA GLY A 408 -20.55 -25.41 13.11
C GLY A 408 -19.92 -24.30 12.32
N VAL A 409 -19.99 -23.11 12.91
CA VAL A 409 -19.27 -21.93 12.48
C VAL A 409 -18.63 -21.25 13.69
N PHE A 410 -17.48 -20.63 13.50
CA PHE A 410 -16.83 -19.79 14.51
C PHE A 410 -16.96 -18.32 14.12
N ALA A 411 -17.21 -17.46 15.11
CA ALA A 411 -17.10 -16.01 14.97
C ALA A 411 -15.72 -15.52 15.45
N VAL A 412 -15.15 -14.57 14.71
CA VAL A 412 -13.90 -13.88 15.05
C VAL A 412 -14.09 -12.39 14.87
N ASP A 413 -13.86 -11.60 15.92
CA ASP A 413 -13.79 -10.15 15.80
C ASP A 413 -12.49 -9.74 15.07
N ARG A 414 -12.61 -8.92 14.02
CA ARG A 414 -11.50 -8.48 13.16
C ARG A 414 -10.84 -7.20 13.66
N ALA A 415 -10.60 -7.12 14.96
CA ALA A 415 -10.10 -5.94 15.66
C ALA A 415 -10.98 -4.71 15.38
N SER A 416 -12.28 -4.89 15.57
CA SER A 416 -13.27 -3.84 15.36
C SER A 416 -13.14 -2.71 16.37
N THR A 417 -13.69 -1.53 16.05
CA THR A 417 -13.59 -0.36 16.93
C THR A 417 -14.59 -0.41 18.09
N ASN A 418 -15.79 -0.95 17.84
CA ASN A 418 -16.87 -0.99 18.82
C ASN A 418 -17.09 -2.37 19.45
N GLY A 419 -16.28 -3.35 19.05
CA GLY A 419 -16.30 -4.71 19.57
C GLY A 419 -17.45 -5.56 19.02
N SER A 420 -17.31 -6.86 19.27
CA SER A 420 -18.34 -7.87 18.99
C SER A 420 -18.61 -8.69 20.25
N ALA A 421 -19.80 -9.26 20.38
CA ALA A 421 -20.19 -10.11 21.50
C ALA A 421 -21.18 -11.19 21.06
N ILE A 422 -21.19 -12.34 21.73
CA ILE A 422 -22.20 -13.40 21.56
C ILE A 422 -23.21 -13.28 22.70
N ILE A 423 -24.48 -13.32 22.37
CA ILE A 423 -25.61 -13.34 23.29
C ILE A 423 -26.22 -14.75 23.21
N ARG A 424 -26.09 -15.53 24.28
CA ARG A 424 -26.63 -16.89 24.41
C ARG A 424 -27.44 -16.98 25.68
N ASP A 425 -28.70 -17.40 25.58
CA ASP A 425 -29.63 -17.50 26.71
C ASP A 425 -29.73 -16.22 27.57
N GLY A 426 -29.59 -15.05 26.92
CA GLY A 426 -29.61 -13.74 27.56
C GLY A 426 -28.28 -13.32 28.21
N ALA A 427 -27.26 -14.19 28.24
CA ALA A 427 -25.92 -13.85 28.71
C ALA A 427 -25.05 -13.33 27.54
N GLU A 428 -24.48 -12.14 27.71
CA GLU A 428 -23.59 -11.53 26.73
C GLU A 428 -22.11 -11.79 27.06
N THR A 429 -21.39 -12.38 26.10
CA THR A 429 -19.95 -12.67 26.20
C THR A 429 -19.20 -11.93 25.11
N ALA A 430 -18.31 -11.01 25.48
CA ALA A 430 -17.52 -10.25 24.53
C ALA A 430 -16.54 -11.14 23.75
N LEU A 431 -16.42 -10.92 22.44
CA LEU A 431 -15.44 -11.57 21.58
C LEU A 431 -14.11 -10.83 21.68
N VAL A 432 -13.06 -11.55 22.07
CA VAL A 432 -11.69 -11.03 22.05
C VAL A 432 -11.21 -10.96 20.59
N ALA A 433 -10.68 -9.80 20.19
CA ALA A 433 -10.18 -9.60 18.82
C ALA A 433 -9.21 -10.71 18.40
N GLY A 434 -9.47 -11.31 17.23
CA GLY A 434 -8.66 -12.39 16.66
C GLY A 434 -8.83 -13.76 17.31
N HIS A 435 -9.62 -13.91 18.38
CA HIS A 435 -9.88 -15.22 19.01
C HIS A 435 -11.17 -15.83 18.45
N PRO A 436 -11.13 -17.05 17.90
CA PRO A 436 -12.32 -17.74 17.40
C PRO A 436 -13.18 -18.26 18.54
N VAL A 437 -14.49 -18.00 18.48
CA VAL A 437 -15.49 -18.51 19.42
C VAL A 437 -16.59 -19.24 18.67
N GLU A 438 -16.96 -20.42 19.16
CA GLU A 438 -17.93 -21.31 18.50
C GLU A 438 -19.35 -20.78 18.65
N LEU A 439 -20.07 -20.68 17.53
CA LEU A 439 -21.47 -20.31 17.52
C LEU A 439 -22.38 -21.55 17.57
N GLN A 440 -23.45 -21.45 18.35
CA GLN A 440 -24.51 -22.44 18.48
C GLN A 440 -25.80 -21.97 17.81
N ILE A 441 -26.72 -22.91 17.57
CA ILE A 441 -28.05 -22.61 17.05
C ILE A 441 -28.75 -21.64 18.00
N GLY A 442 -29.34 -20.57 17.48
CA GLY A 442 -30.07 -19.58 18.28
C GLY A 442 -29.19 -18.50 18.92
N ASP A 443 -27.87 -18.58 18.78
CA ASP A 443 -26.98 -17.51 19.21
C ASP A 443 -27.27 -16.22 18.44
N THR A 444 -27.20 -15.09 19.14
CA THR A 444 -27.18 -13.78 18.52
C THR A 444 -25.81 -13.15 18.68
N VAL A 445 -25.15 -12.82 17.58
CA VAL A 445 -23.87 -12.11 17.58
C VAL A 445 -24.11 -10.64 17.35
N ARG A 446 -23.71 -9.82 18.32
CA ARG A 446 -23.68 -8.36 18.22
C ARG A 446 -22.33 -7.91 17.68
N PHE A 447 -22.33 -7.00 16.72
CA PHE A 447 -21.11 -6.42 16.14
C PHE A 447 -21.35 -4.92 15.88
N GLY A 448 -20.76 -4.06 16.71
CA GLY A 448 -21.21 -2.67 16.81
C GLY A 448 -22.65 -2.57 17.33
N ASP A 449 -23.50 -1.84 16.61
CA ASP A 449 -24.95 -1.70 16.93
C ASP A 449 -25.83 -2.67 16.13
N ARG A 450 -25.22 -3.56 15.33
CA ARG A 450 -25.93 -4.53 14.48
C ARG A 450 -25.88 -5.91 15.10
N THR A 451 -26.87 -6.73 14.75
CA THR A 451 -26.94 -8.12 15.21
C THR A 451 -27.17 -9.09 14.06
N LEU A 452 -26.66 -10.30 14.23
CA LEU A 452 -27.01 -11.46 13.40
C LEU A 452 -27.38 -12.64 14.29
N THR A 453 -28.33 -13.45 13.85
CA THR A 453 -28.77 -14.66 14.54
C THR A 453 -28.38 -15.90 13.75
N VAL A 454 -27.97 -16.94 14.45
CA VAL A 454 -27.55 -18.20 13.85
C VAL A 454 -28.73 -19.16 13.75
N GLU A 455 -29.21 -19.36 12.53
CA GLU A 455 -30.19 -20.39 12.17
C GLU A 455 -29.46 -21.56 11.50
N TRP A 456 -29.95 -22.79 11.69
CA TRP A 456 -29.43 -23.92 10.93
C TRP A 456 -30.32 -24.27 9.77
N VAL A 457 -29.66 -24.78 8.75
CA VAL A 457 -30.20 -25.37 7.54
C VAL A 457 -30.98 -26.64 7.84
#